data_AF-A0A2V2YT47-F1
#
_entry.id   AF-A0A2V2YT47-F1
#
_cell.length_a   1.000
_cell.length_b   1.000
_cell.length_c   1.000
_cell.angle_alpha   90.00
_cell.angle_beta   90.00
_cell.angle_gamma   90.00
#
_symmetry.space_group_name_H-M   'P 1'
#
loop_
_entity.id
_entity.type
_entity.pdbx_description
1 polymer ?
#
loop_
_entity_poly.entity_id
_entity_poly.type
_entity_poly.pdbx_seq_one_letter_code
_entity_poly.pdbx_strand_id
1 'polypeptide(L)'
;MSLTVSVLCIIISFIVGFIVSSFYNKYQNENRYDNIKKIAHLETSATIETQIKDGVQEYKLTEEFNSIKEIEYRKGIEEGEKRTLSRFSLTYEPFVEVRDTLLKRTAEVGYIMQMTYSGFLIGDPMKRVTQHEEKFKDENVKYLVDSVNGILNNIMLVADPLGIPVKVNKTPKIEKKKKGK
;
A
#
# COMPACT_ATOMS: atom_id res chain seq x y z
N MET A 1 50.43 24.28 81.13
CA MET A 1 50.64 23.72 79.78
C MET A 1 51.87 24.37 79.19
N SER A 2 52.80 23.59 78.63
CA SER A 2 54.05 24.12 78.07
C SER A 2 53.78 24.93 76.81
N LEU A 3 54.37 26.13 76.70
CA LEU A 3 54.31 27.02 75.53
C LEU A 3 54.60 26.27 74.21
N THR A 4 55.47 25.27 74.27
CA THR A 4 55.85 24.42 73.13
C THR A 4 54.70 23.60 72.56
N VAL A 5 53.78 23.12 73.41
CA VAL A 5 52.62 22.33 72.97
C VAL A 5 51.61 23.22 72.26
N SER A 6 51.40 24.45 72.74
CA SER A 6 50.51 25.43 72.11
C SER A 6 51.00 25.85 70.72
N VAL A 7 52.31 26.10 70.57
CA VAL A 7 52.92 26.45 69.27
C VAL A 7 52.79 25.29 68.27
N LEU A 8 53.02 24.05 68.71
CA LEU A 8 52.90 22.87 67.86
C LEU A 8 51.46 22.66 67.37
N CYS A 9 50.45 22.86 68.22
CA CYS A 9 49.04 22.76 67.82
C CYS A 9 48.65 23.80 66.76
N ILE A 10 49.19 25.03 66.85
CA ILE A 10 48.93 26.09 65.86
C ILE A 10 49.53 25.70 64.50
N ILE A 11 50.77 25.21 64.49
CA ILE A 11 51.45 24.77 63.26
C ILE A 11 50.69 23.61 62.61
N ILE A 12 50.29 22.60 63.38
CA ILE A 12 49.52 21.45 62.87
C ILE A 12 48.16 21.92 62.31
N SER A 13 47.47 22.83 63.00
CA SER A 13 46.19 23.38 62.53
C SER A 13 46.33 24.13 61.20
N PHE A 14 47.44 24.87 61.02
CA PHE A 14 47.75 25.54 59.76
C PHE A 14 48.03 24.56 58.62
N ILE A 15 48.80 23.50 58.88
CA ILE A 15 49.11 22.47 57.89
C ILE A 15 47.83 21.74 57.46
N VAL A 16 46.98 21.34 58.41
CA VAL A 16 45.70 20.69 58.12
C VAL A 16 44.77 21.64 57.35
N GLY A 17 44.67 22.89 57.76
CA GLY A 17 43.87 23.90 57.05
C GLY A 17 44.34 24.13 55.62
N PHE A 18 45.66 24.16 55.39
CA PHE A 18 46.24 24.31 54.06
C PHE A 18 45.95 23.09 53.17
N ILE A 19 46.11 21.87 53.70
CA ILE A 19 45.83 20.62 52.98
C ILE A 19 44.33 20.55 52.61
N VAL A 20 43.44 20.77 53.56
CA VAL A 20 41.98 20.72 53.32
C VAL A 20 41.55 21.78 52.30
N SER A 21 42.09 23.00 52.40
CA SER A 21 41.82 24.08 51.44
C SER A 21 42.30 23.73 50.03
N SER A 22 43.49 23.13 49.92
CA SER A 22 44.05 22.69 48.63
C SER A 22 43.19 21.60 47.98
N PHE A 23 42.77 20.58 48.75
CA PHE A 23 41.89 19.52 48.26
C PHE A 23 40.49 20.04 47.90
N TYR A 24 39.92 20.92 48.74
CA TYR A 24 38.61 21.52 48.49
C TYR A 24 38.61 22.36 47.20
N ASN A 25 39.62 23.19 46.98
CA ASN A 25 39.76 23.98 45.76
C ASN A 25 39.95 23.11 44.52
N LYS A 26 40.71 22.02 44.63
CA LYS A 26 40.87 21.06 43.52
C LYS A 26 39.54 20.39 43.16
N TYR A 27 38.80 19.89 44.15
CA TYR A 27 37.50 19.24 43.94
C TYR A 27 36.43 20.20 43.41
N GLN A 28 36.39 21.44 43.90
CA GLN A 28 35.52 22.49 43.37
C GLN A 28 35.84 22.80 41.89
N ASN A 29 37.12 22.95 41.55
CA ASN A 29 37.53 23.22 40.18
C ASN A 29 37.19 22.06 39.25
N GLU A 30 37.45 20.81 39.64
CA GLU A 30 37.16 19.62 38.85
C GLU A 30 35.65 19.49 38.54
N ASN A 31 34.78 19.64 39.56
CA ASN A 31 33.33 19.68 39.36
C ASN A 31 32.88 20.84 38.45
N ARG A 32 33.55 22.00 38.56
CA ARG A 32 33.25 23.14 37.70
C ARG A 32 33.61 22.87 36.24
N TYR A 33 34.76 22.24 36.00
CA TYR A 33 35.17 21.81 34.66
C TYR A 33 34.20 20.80 34.05
N ASP A 34 33.78 19.78 34.80
CA ASP A 34 32.83 18.78 34.32
C ASP A 34 31.46 19.36 33.99
N ASN A 35 30.98 20.32 34.79
CA ASN A 35 29.72 21.01 34.53
C ASN A 35 29.81 21.89 33.27
N ILE A 36 30.90 22.64 33.08
CA ILE A 36 31.12 23.43 31.86
C ILE A 36 31.14 22.53 30.63
N LYS A 37 31.82 21.38 30.71
CA LYS A 37 31.89 20.41 29.61
C LYS A 37 30.52 19.84 29.24
N LYS A 38 29.69 19.52 30.25
CA LYS A 38 28.30 19.07 30.03
C LYS A 38 27.43 20.14 29.39
N ILE A 39 27.52 21.39 29.86
CA ILE A 39 26.77 22.52 29.30
C ILE A 39 27.16 22.74 27.83
N ALA A 40 28.46 22.77 27.51
CA ALA A 40 28.93 22.93 26.14
C ALA A 40 28.44 21.81 25.21
N HIS A 41 28.40 20.56 25.70
CA HIS A 41 27.85 19.43 24.94
C HIS A 41 26.34 19.58 24.69
N LEU A 42 25.58 20.01 25.69
CA LEU A 42 24.13 20.24 25.56
C LEU A 42 23.82 21.38 24.58
N GLU A 43 24.57 22.49 24.66
CA GLU A 43 24.45 23.62 23.74
C GLU A 43 24.79 23.23 22.30
N THR A 44 25.84 22.43 22.12
CA THR A 44 26.23 21.91 20.79
C THR A 44 25.13 20.99 20.23
N SER A 45 24.58 20.10 21.06
CA SER A 45 23.51 19.18 20.67
C SER A 45 22.23 19.92 20.28
N ALA A 46 21.83 20.93 21.06
CA ALA A 46 20.66 21.76 20.77
C ALA A 46 20.84 22.59 19.48
N THR A 47 22.06 23.07 19.25
CA THR A 47 22.39 23.82 18.02
C THR A 47 22.30 22.91 16.79
N ILE A 48 22.84 21.70 16.86
CA ILE A 48 22.75 20.70 15.78
C ILE A 48 21.28 20.34 15.51
N GLU A 49 20.49 20.11 16.55
CA GLU A 49 19.06 19.80 16.40
C GLU A 49 18.31 20.92 15.67
N THR A 50 18.62 22.17 16.02
CA THR A 50 18.02 23.35 15.38
C THR A 50 18.44 23.44 13.90
N GLN A 51 19.72 23.28 13.59
CA GLN A 51 20.23 23.29 12.21
C GLN A 51 19.63 22.17 11.35
N ILE A 52 19.46 20.96 11.90
CA ILE A 52 18.81 19.85 11.20
C ILE A 52 17.34 20.20 10.92
N LYS A 53 16.63 20.73 11.92
CA LYS A 53 15.23 21.11 11.77
C LYS A 53 15.05 22.20 10.72
N ASP A 54 15.90 23.21 10.72
CA ASP A 54 15.88 24.30 9.75
C ASP A 54 16.22 23.80 8.34
N GLY A 55 17.25 22.96 8.20
CA GLY A 55 17.61 22.33 6.92
C GLY A 55 16.48 21.45 6.35
N VAL A 56 15.75 20.73 7.21
CA VAL A 56 14.56 19.97 6.78
C VAL A 56 13.43 20.89 6.35
N GLN A 57 13.21 22.03 7.02
CA GLN A 57 12.19 22.99 6.61
C GLN A 57 12.55 23.65 5.29
N GLU A 58 13.82 24.02 5.10
CA GLU A 58 14.31 24.59 3.85
C GLU A 58 14.18 23.57 2.69
N TYR A 59 14.56 22.31 2.92
CA TYR A 59 14.40 21.26 1.93
C TYR A 59 12.95 21.08 1.49
N LYS A 60 11.98 21.16 2.43
CA LYS A 60 10.54 21.08 2.11
C LYS A 60 10.03 22.20 1.19
N LEU A 61 10.75 23.30 1.08
CA LEU A 61 10.41 24.42 0.19
C LEU A 61 11.03 24.25 -1.21
N THR A 62 11.94 23.30 -1.40
CA THR A 62 12.62 23.08 -2.68
C THR A 62 11.68 22.49 -3.73
N GLU A 63 12.00 22.77 -5.00
CA GLU A 63 11.31 22.18 -6.16
C GLU A 63 11.47 20.66 -6.22
N GLU A 64 12.63 20.15 -5.80
CA GLU A 64 12.91 18.71 -5.72
C GLU A 64 11.95 18.01 -4.75
N PHE A 65 11.79 18.53 -3.53
CA PHE A 65 10.85 17.99 -2.56
C PHE A 65 9.41 18.02 -3.07
N ASN A 66 9.00 19.13 -3.71
CA ASN A 66 7.67 19.23 -4.29
C ASN A 66 7.45 18.22 -5.43
N SER A 67 8.47 17.98 -6.26
CA SER A 67 8.44 16.99 -7.33
C SER A 67 8.28 15.57 -6.77
N ILE A 68 9.05 15.21 -5.73
CA ILE A 68 8.92 13.92 -5.06
C ILE A 68 7.53 13.77 -4.43
N LYS A 69 7.04 14.82 -3.77
CA LYS A 69 5.71 14.84 -3.16
C LYS A 69 4.61 14.61 -4.20
N GLU A 70 4.72 15.22 -5.38
CA GLU A 70 3.77 15.02 -6.47
C GLU A 70 3.82 13.60 -7.03
N ILE A 71 5.03 13.04 -7.21
CA ILE A 71 5.20 11.64 -7.64
C ILE A 71 4.55 10.69 -6.64
N GLU A 72 4.81 10.84 -5.35
CA GLU A 72 4.22 10.00 -4.30
C GLU A 72 2.70 10.19 -4.21
N TYR A 73 2.21 11.41 -4.37
CA TYR A 73 0.77 11.68 -4.43
C TYR A 73 0.10 10.94 -5.61
N ARG A 74 0.70 11.01 -6.80
CA ARG A 74 0.22 10.28 -7.99
C ARG A 74 0.26 8.77 -7.80
N LYS A 75 1.35 8.23 -7.25
CA LYS A 75 1.43 6.81 -6.89
C LYS A 75 0.31 6.41 -5.95
N GLY A 76 0.02 7.23 -4.93
CA GLY A 76 -1.08 7.01 -4.00
C GLY A 76 -2.45 6.94 -4.67
N ILE A 77 -2.71 7.79 -5.67
CA ILE A 77 -3.94 7.72 -6.50
C ILE A 77 -3.97 6.41 -7.29
N GLU A 78 -2.91 6.11 -8.05
CA GLU A 78 -2.83 4.91 -8.90
C GLU A 78 -2.98 3.61 -8.08
N GLU A 79 -2.37 3.54 -6.90
CA GLU A 79 -2.53 2.42 -5.97
C GLU A 79 -3.94 2.33 -5.38
N GLY A 80 -4.55 3.47 -5.06
CA GLY A 80 -5.93 3.55 -4.59
C GLY A 80 -6.94 3.05 -5.63
N GLU A 81 -6.74 3.42 -6.90
CA GLU A 81 -7.53 2.94 -8.03
C GLU A 81 -7.37 1.43 -8.21
N LYS A 82 -6.12 0.92 -8.27
CA LYS A 82 -5.85 -0.52 -8.37
C LYS A 82 -6.49 -1.32 -7.24
N ARG A 83 -6.38 -0.83 -6.00
CA ARG A 83 -7.01 -1.45 -4.82
C ARG A 83 -8.53 -1.44 -4.89
N THR A 84 -9.12 -0.43 -5.53
CA THR A 84 -10.57 -0.36 -5.72
C THR A 84 -11.02 -1.32 -6.82
N LEU A 85 -10.30 -1.35 -7.95
CA LEU A 85 -10.57 -2.25 -9.07
C LEU A 85 -10.42 -3.73 -8.69
N SER A 86 -9.45 -4.06 -7.84
CA SER A 86 -9.25 -5.43 -7.36
C SER A 86 -10.40 -5.95 -6.49
N ARG A 87 -11.30 -5.08 -6.01
CA ARG A 87 -12.52 -5.47 -5.29
C ARG A 87 -13.63 -5.87 -6.24
N PHE A 88 -13.61 -5.42 -7.48
CA PHE A 88 -14.54 -5.88 -8.49
C PHE A 88 -14.17 -7.31 -8.91
N SER A 89 -15.14 -8.07 -9.37
CA SER A 89 -14.87 -9.27 -10.15
C SER A 89 -15.98 -9.48 -11.16
N LEU A 90 -15.62 -10.02 -12.32
CA LEU A 90 -16.55 -10.30 -13.40
C LEU A 90 -16.58 -11.81 -13.64
N THR A 91 -17.77 -12.38 -13.60
CA THR A 91 -17.99 -13.79 -13.96
C THR A 91 -18.73 -13.86 -15.28
N TYR A 92 -18.19 -14.63 -16.21
CA TYR A 92 -18.78 -14.87 -17.52
C TYR A 92 -19.14 -16.35 -17.67
N GLU A 93 -20.41 -16.62 -17.97
CA GLU A 93 -20.90 -17.94 -18.31
C GLU A 93 -21.31 -17.99 -19.79
N PRO A 94 -20.53 -18.62 -20.67
CA PRO A 94 -20.92 -18.78 -22.06
C PRO A 94 -22.15 -19.69 -22.17
N PHE A 95 -23.00 -19.41 -23.15
CA PHE A 95 -24.18 -20.22 -23.46
C PHE A 95 -24.32 -20.42 -24.97
N VAL A 96 -24.92 -21.54 -25.33
CA VAL A 96 -25.43 -21.84 -26.66
C VAL A 96 -26.87 -22.31 -26.50
N GLU A 97 -27.83 -21.49 -26.93
CA GLU A 97 -29.26 -21.79 -26.85
C GLU A 97 -29.77 -22.16 -28.24
N VAL A 98 -30.10 -23.43 -28.44
CA VAL A 98 -30.66 -23.93 -29.70
C VAL A 98 -32.18 -24.00 -29.56
N ARG A 99 -32.88 -23.37 -30.50
CA ARG A 99 -34.34 -23.37 -30.58
C ARG A 99 -34.79 -24.12 -31.83
N ASP A 100 -35.53 -25.19 -31.59
CA ASP A 100 -36.14 -25.99 -32.64
C ASP A 100 -37.62 -25.59 -32.79
N THR A 101 -37.96 -25.05 -33.96
CA THR A 101 -39.35 -24.83 -34.39
C THR A 101 -39.69 -25.73 -35.57
N LEU A 102 -40.98 -25.95 -35.83
CA LEU A 102 -41.47 -26.88 -36.86
C LEU A 102 -40.88 -26.63 -38.27
N LEU A 103 -40.47 -25.38 -38.57
CA LEU A 103 -39.99 -24.96 -39.89
C LEU A 103 -38.53 -24.46 -39.87
N LYS A 104 -37.97 -24.14 -38.70
CA LYS A 104 -36.65 -23.51 -38.57
C LYS A 104 -35.94 -23.94 -37.29
N ARG A 105 -34.64 -24.15 -37.40
CA ARG A 105 -33.73 -24.37 -36.29
C ARG A 105 -32.81 -23.16 -36.17
N THR A 106 -32.76 -22.53 -35.00
CA THR A 106 -31.91 -21.36 -34.74
C THR A 106 -31.00 -21.60 -33.54
N ALA A 107 -29.86 -20.93 -33.52
CA ALA A 107 -28.93 -20.94 -32.39
C ALA A 107 -28.60 -19.51 -31.98
N GLU A 108 -28.74 -19.21 -30.69
CA GLU A 108 -28.24 -17.99 -30.06
C GLU A 108 -27.03 -18.32 -29.21
N VAL A 109 -25.99 -17.50 -29.34
CA VAL A 109 -24.72 -17.72 -28.64
C VAL A 109 -24.31 -16.44 -27.98
N GLY A 110 -23.74 -16.55 -26.79
CA GLY A 110 -23.21 -15.42 -26.08
C GLY A 110 -22.83 -15.80 -24.66
N TYR A 111 -22.90 -14.84 -23.76
CA TYR A 111 -22.52 -15.04 -22.37
C TYR A 111 -23.48 -14.33 -21.42
N ILE A 112 -23.60 -14.87 -20.21
CA ILE A 112 -24.19 -14.19 -19.06
C ILE A 112 -23.03 -13.60 -18.25
N MET A 113 -23.12 -12.31 -17.95
CA MET A 113 -22.14 -11.61 -17.12
C MET A 113 -22.76 -11.29 -15.76
N GLN A 114 -22.02 -11.59 -14.69
CA GLN A 114 -22.34 -11.13 -13.34
C GLN A 114 -21.16 -10.37 -12.76
N MET A 115 -21.42 -9.16 -12.28
CA MET A 115 -20.43 -8.36 -11.56
C MET A 115 -20.59 -8.55 -10.05
N THR A 116 -19.46 -8.55 -9.34
CA THR A 116 -19.42 -8.50 -7.89
C THR A 116 -18.51 -7.39 -7.41
N TYR A 117 -18.78 -6.83 -6.24
CA TYR A 117 -17.85 -5.97 -5.50
C TYR A 117 -17.65 -6.52 -4.09
N SER A 118 -16.41 -6.79 -3.73
CA SER A 118 -16.03 -7.40 -2.45
C SER A 118 -16.83 -8.68 -2.13
N GLY A 119 -17.12 -9.48 -3.16
CA GLY A 119 -17.89 -10.73 -3.05
C GLY A 119 -19.42 -10.57 -3.11
N PHE A 120 -19.95 -9.35 -3.07
CA PHE A 120 -21.39 -9.10 -3.17
C PHE A 120 -21.79 -8.86 -4.63
N LEU A 121 -22.93 -9.42 -5.05
CA LEU A 121 -23.46 -9.21 -6.39
C LEU A 121 -23.85 -7.74 -6.59
N ILE A 122 -23.46 -7.16 -7.73
CA ILE A 122 -23.94 -5.85 -8.18
C ILE A 122 -24.87 -6.07 -9.36
N GLY A 123 -26.14 -5.72 -9.16
CA GLY A 123 -27.18 -5.85 -10.18
C GLY A 123 -27.46 -7.30 -10.56
N ASP A 124 -28.39 -7.44 -11.50
CA ASP A 124 -28.80 -8.74 -12.00
C ASP A 124 -27.84 -9.28 -13.08
N PRO A 125 -27.76 -10.61 -13.26
CA PRO A 125 -26.99 -11.21 -14.34
C PRO A 125 -27.45 -10.68 -15.71
N MET A 126 -26.51 -10.18 -16.50
CA MET A 126 -26.79 -9.62 -17.82
C MET A 126 -26.51 -10.64 -18.91
N LYS A 127 -27.55 -11.10 -19.61
CA LYS A 127 -27.43 -11.93 -20.81
C LYS A 127 -27.06 -11.07 -22.01
N ARG A 128 -25.96 -11.41 -22.70
CA ARG A 128 -25.52 -10.79 -23.94
C ARG A 128 -25.45 -11.84 -25.04
N VAL A 129 -26.25 -11.66 -26.08
CA VAL A 129 -26.18 -12.46 -27.31
C VAL A 129 -25.15 -11.81 -28.23
N THR A 130 -24.14 -12.57 -28.64
CA THR A 130 -23.07 -12.11 -29.53
C THR A 130 -23.28 -12.56 -30.97
N GLN A 131 -23.97 -13.69 -31.16
CA GLN A 131 -24.24 -14.25 -32.48
C GLN A 131 -25.60 -14.94 -32.51
N HIS A 132 -26.26 -14.85 -33.68
CA HIS A 132 -27.50 -15.54 -33.99
C HIS A 132 -27.35 -16.26 -35.34
N GLU A 133 -27.61 -17.55 -35.38
CA GLU A 133 -27.61 -18.35 -36.61
C GLU A 133 -29.01 -18.88 -36.94
N GLU A 134 -29.48 -18.59 -38.15
CA GLU A 134 -30.65 -19.23 -38.74
C GLU A 134 -30.26 -20.51 -39.50
N LYS A 135 -31.15 -21.51 -39.50
CA LYS A 135 -30.92 -22.85 -40.13
C LYS A 135 -29.70 -23.57 -39.56
N PHE A 136 -29.54 -23.47 -38.23
CA PHE A 136 -28.44 -24.08 -37.51
C PHE A 136 -28.34 -25.60 -37.74
N LYS A 137 -27.12 -26.08 -37.93
CA LYS A 137 -26.77 -27.50 -38.02
C LYS A 137 -25.84 -27.88 -36.87
N ASP A 138 -25.99 -29.09 -36.33
CA ASP A 138 -25.19 -29.54 -35.17
C ASP A 138 -23.68 -29.57 -35.44
N GLU A 139 -23.27 -29.70 -36.70
CA GLU A 139 -21.88 -29.61 -37.15
C GLU A 139 -21.23 -28.23 -36.89
N ASN A 140 -22.04 -27.18 -36.74
CA ASN A 140 -21.57 -25.80 -36.51
C ASN A 140 -21.43 -25.43 -35.02
N VAL A 141 -21.82 -26.30 -34.07
CA VAL A 141 -21.72 -26.00 -32.62
C VAL A 141 -20.31 -25.59 -32.23
N LYS A 142 -19.31 -26.29 -32.77
CA LYS A 142 -17.91 -26.03 -32.43
C LYS A 142 -17.50 -24.61 -32.82
N TYR A 143 -17.89 -24.16 -34.01
CA TYR A 143 -17.61 -22.79 -34.48
C TYR A 143 -18.25 -21.73 -33.58
N LEU A 144 -19.48 -21.97 -33.15
CA LEU A 144 -20.21 -21.10 -32.24
C LEU A 144 -19.54 -21.01 -30.85
N VAL A 145 -19.09 -22.14 -30.32
CA VAL A 145 -18.34 -22.22 -29.06
C VAL A 145 -16.98 -21.51 -29.16
N ASP A 146 -16.25 -21.74 -30.26
CA ASP A 146 -14.96 -21.11 -30.49
C ASP A 146 -15.11 -19.57 -30.62
N SER A 147 -16.18 -19.11 -31.28
CA SER A 147 -16.53 -17.69 -31.42
C SER A 147 -16.74 -17.01 -30.06
N VAL A 148 -17.58 -17.57 -29.18
CA VAL A 148 -17.82 -16.97 -27.85
C VAL A 148 -16.58 -17.04 -26.96
N ASN A 149 -15.81 -18.13 -27.04
CA ASN A 149 -14.55 -18.24 -26.29
C ASN A 149 -13.53 -17.19 -26.76
N GLY A 150 -13.46 -16.91 -28.07
CA GLY A 150 -12.62 -15.84 -28.61
C GLY A 150 -12.99 -14.46 -28.05
N ILE A 151 -14.29 -14.16 -27.94
CA ILE A 151 -14.78 -12.91 -27.33
C ILE A 151 -14.39 -12.83 -25.86
N LEU A 152 -14.61 -13.91 -25.10
CA LEU A 152 -14.29 -13.95 -23.67
C LEU A 152 -12.79 -13.83 -23.41
N ASN A 153 -11.94 -14.42 -24.26
CA ASN A 153 -10.50 -14.24 -24.19
C ASN A 153 -10.10 -12.77 -24.40
N ASN A 154 -10.71 -12.07 -25.37
CA ASN A 154 -10.45 -10.65 -25.58
C ASN A 154 -10.88 -9.80 -24.37
N ILE A 155 -11.99 -10.14 -23.72
CA ILE A 155 -12.41 -9.47 -22.48
C ILE A 155 -11.37 -9.65 -21.38
N MET A 156 -10.83 -10.87 -21.22
CA MET A 156 -9.76 -11.12 -20.25
C MET A 156 -8.52 -10.28 -20.53
N LEU A 157 -8.12 -10.15 -21.80
CA LEU A 157 -6.95 -9.34 -22.20
C LEU A 157 -7.14 -7.84 -21.88
N VAL A 158 -8.37 -7.33 -21.91
CA VAL A 158 -8.67 -5.93 -21.57
C VAL A 158 -8.77 -5.72 -20.05
N ALA A 159 -9.28 -6.71 -19.31
CA ALA A 159 -9.47 -6.61 -17.87
C ALA A 159 -8.18 -6.83 -17.05
N ASP A 160 -7.25 -7.64 -17.56
CA ASP A 160 -6.01 -8.00 -16.86
C ASP A 160 -5.11 -6.77 -16.56
N PRO A 161 -4.83 -5.86 -17.50
CA PRO A 161 -4.08 -4.63 -17.21
C PRO A 161 -4.76 -3.70 -16.21
N LEU A 162 -6.09 -3.78 -16.08
CA LEU A 162 -6.87 -2.99 -15.13
C LEU A 162 -6.90 -3.62 -13.72
N GLY A 163 -6.34 -4.81 -13.56
CA GLY A 163 -6.34 -5.53 -12.29
C GLY A 163 -7.73 -5.98 -11.85
N ILE A 164 -8.66 -6.17 -12.78
CA ILE A 164 -10.02 -6.67 -12.51
C ILE A 164 -10.03 -8.19 -12.66
N PRO A 165 -10.25 -8.96 -11.58
CA PRO A 165 -10.41 -10.41 -11.66
C PRO A 165 -11.56 -10.82 -12.59
N VAL A 166 -11.25 -11.65 -13.58
CA VAL A 166 -12.25 -12.25 -14.49
C VAL A 166 -12.27 -13.77 -14.33
N LYS A 167 -13.46 -14.33 -14.14
CA LYS A 167 -13.70 -15.78 -14.14
C LYS A 167 -14.55 -16.15 -15.34
N VAL A 168 -14.03 -17.03 -16.19
CA VAL A 168 -14.78 -17.58 -17.33
C VAL A 168 -15.09 -19.04 -17.07
N ASN A 169 -16.38 -19.41 -17.11
CA ASN A 169 -16.77 -20.80 -17.04
C ASN A 169 -16.51 -21.47 -18.42
N LYS A 170 -15.46 -22.27 -18.53
CA LYS A 170 -14.89 -22.69 -19.83
C LYS A 170 -15.80 -23.58 -20.67
N THR A 171 -16.88 -24.13 -20.11
CA THR A 171 -17.79 -25.02 -20.83
C THR A 171 -19.12 -24.31 -21.05
N PRO A 172 -19.47 -23.94 -22.29
CA PRO A 172 -20.75 -23.32 -22.58
C PRO A 172 -21.91 -24.23 -22.18
N LYS A 173 -22.91 -23.69 -21.50
CA LYS A 173 -24.16 -24.40 -21.27
C LYS A 173 -24.91 -24.49 -22.60
N ILE A 174 -25.07 -25.71 -23.12
CA ILE A 174 -25.85 -25.97 -24.33
C ILE A 174 -27.28 -26.31 -23.92
N GLU A 175 -28.20 -25.38 -24.13
CA GLU A 175 -29.62 -25.58 -23.86
C GLU A 175 -30.39 -25.79 -25.16
N LYS A 176 -31.07 -26.93 -25.28
CA LYS A 176 -32.00 -27.20 -26.37
C LYS A 176 -33.42 -26.95 -25.88
N LYS A 177 -34.03 -25.85 -26.33
CA LYS A 177 -35.43 -25.55 -26.02
C LYS A 177 -36.32 -26.08 -27.14
N LYS A 178 -37.07 -27.14 -26.84
CA LYS A 178 -38.22 -27.56 -27.64
C LYS A 178 -39.41 -26.69 -27.24
N LYS A 179 -40.19 -26.20 -28.21
CA LYS A 179 -41.51 -25.65 -27.90
C LYS A 179 -42.31 -26.72 -27.15
N GLY A 180 -42.78 -26.37 -25.94
CA GLY A 180 -43.89 -27.08 -25.31
C GLY A 180 -45.06 -27.08 -26.29
N LYS A 181 -45.76 -28.22 -26.35
CA LYS A 181 -47.03 -28.35 -27.07
C LYS A 181 -48.03 -27.30 -26.59
#